data_AF-A0A967VYL2-F1
#
_entry.id   AF-A0A967VYL2-F1
#
_cell.length_a   1.000
_cell.length_b   1.000
_cell.length_c   1.000
_cell.angle_alpha   90.00
_cell.angle_beta   90.00
_cell.angle_gamma   90.00
#
_symmetry.space_group_name_H-M   'P 1'
#
loop_
_entity.id
_entity.type
_entity.pdbx_description
1 polymer ?
#
loop_
_entity_poly.entity_id
_entity_poly.type
_entity_poly.pdbx_seq_one_letter_code
_entity_poly.pdbx_strand_id
1 'polypeptide(L)'
;MLLIPLVLAAVGCGAGPAAAPSPGREAAAPLRVVGYYAGGTAARGYTPTDIPAEAVTHVNYAFAGIAPDGTLAYRDRCIDLGECAAGEEPVAGWEGAVAGLRALKSRHPHLRVLVSIGGWGGSG
;
A
#
# COMPACT_ATOMS: atom_id res chain seq x y z
N MET A 1 -49.72 -4.56 76.11
CA MET A 1 -48.57 -5.12 75.35
C MET A 1 -49.01 -5.31 73.91
N LEU A 2 -48.52 -4.44 73.02
CA LEU A 2 -48.88 -4.38 71.61
C LEU A 2 -48.04 -5.39 70.82
N LEU A 3 -48.66 -6.33 70.10
CA LEU A 3 -47.97 -7.27 69.21
C LEU A 3 -48.13 -6.78 67.75
N ILE A 4 -47.03 -6.32 67.16
CA ILE A 4 -46.93 -5.93 65.75
C ILE A 4 -46.38 -7.14 64.98
N PRO A 5 -47.05 -7.67 63.95
CA PRO A 5 -46.46 -8.70 63.11
C PRO A 5 -45.44 -8.07 62.15
N LEU A 6 -44.24 -8.65 62.16
CA LEU A 6 -43.12 -8.33 61.29
C LEU A 6 -43.47 -8.70 59.83
N VAL A 7 -43.60 -7.69 58.96
CA VAL A 7 -43.68 -7.89 57.50
C VAL A 7 -42.26 -8.07 56.97
N LEU A 8 -41.97 -9.26 56.44
CA LEU A 8 -40.71 -9.54 55.75
C LEU A 8 -40.77 -8.93 54.34
N ALA A 9 -40.13 -7.78 54.14
CA ALA A 9 -39.99 -7.16 52.82
C ALA A 9 -38.97 -7.96 52.00
N ALA A 10 -39.42 -8.54 50.88
CA ALA A 10 -38.54 -9.14 49.89
C ALA A 10 -37.68 -8.05 49.23
N VAL A 11 -36.36 -8.15 49.38
CA VAL A 11 -35.40 -7.31 48.65
C VAL A 11 -35.38 -7.80 47.20
N GLY A 12 -36.09 -7.08 46.32
CA GLY A 12 -35.95 -7.26 44.88
C GLY A 12 -34.59 -6.73 44.42
N CYS A 13 -33.82 -7.57 43.73
CA CYS A 13 -32.66 -7.13 42.96
C CYS A 13 -33.14 -6.19 41.83
N GLY A 14 -33.03 -4.88 42.03
CA GLY A 14 -33.20 -3.92 40.97
C GLY A 14 -32.07 -4.07 39.94
N ALA A 15 -32.41 -4.43 38.71
CA ALA A 15 -31.51 -4.30 37.58
C ALA A 15 -31.27 -2.80 37.34
N GLY A 16 -30.05 -2.33 37.58
CA GLY A 16 -29.64 -0.99 37.19
C GLY A 16 -29.71 -0.82 35.66
N PRO A 17 -29.85 0.42 35.16
CA PRO A 17 -29.90 0.68 33.72
C PRO A 17 -28.63 0.14 33.06
N ALA A 18 -28.81 -0.67 32.02
CA ALA A 18 -27.71 -1.14 31.19
C ALA A 18 -26.94 0.08 30.64
N ALA A 19 -25.64 0.15 30.93
CA ALA A 19 -24.76 1.15 30.37
C ALA A 19 -24.83 1.07 28.84
N ALA A 20 -25.08 2.22 28.19
CA ALA A 20 -25.04 2.31 26.74
C ALA A 20 -23.66 1.84 26.24
N PRO A 21 -23.58 1.10 25.12
CA PRO A 21 -22.31 0.73 24.54
C PRO A 21 -21.53 2.01 24.24
N SER A 22 -20.35 2.15 24.85
CA SER A 22 -19.41 3.19 24.43
C SER A 22 -19.18 3.02 22.93
N PRO A 23 -19.10 4.11 22.14
CA PRO A 23 -18.77 4.01 20.73
C PRO A 23 -17.44 3.27 20.65
N GLY A 24 -17.51 1.99 20.24
CA GLY A 24 -16.34 1.16 20.09
C GLY A 24 -15.42 1.90 19.14
N ARG A 25 -14.16 2.07 19.54
CA ARG A 25 -13.13 2.62 18.69
C ARG A 25 -13.21 1.89 17.35
N GLU A 26 -13.64 2.61 16.31
CA GLU A 26 -13.67 2.09 14.96
C GLU A 26 -12.30 1.48 14.68
N ALA A 27 -12.27 0.21 14.27
CA ALA A 27 -11.02 -0.48 14.03
C ALA A 27 -10.20 0.39 13.06
N ALA A 28 -9.01 0.81 13.50
CA ALA A 28 -8.17 1.67 12.67
C ALA A 28 -7.96 0.99 11.32
N ALA A 29 -8.16 1.74 10.22
CA ALA A 29 -7.95 1.21 8.89
C ALA A 29 -6.54 0.58 8.78
N PRO A 30 -6.38 -0.52 8.03
CA PRO A 30 -5.09 -1.20 7.93
C PRO A 30 -4.01 -0.24 7.45
N LEU A 31 -2.84 -0.28 8.11
CA LEU A 31 -1.71 0.56 7.78
C LEU A 31 -1.22 0.27 6.35
N ARG A 32 -0.82 1.33 5.65
CA ARG A 32 -0.21 1.24 4.32
C ARG A 32 1.30 1.37 4.47
N VAL A 33 2.05 0.39 3.97
CA VAL A 33 3.51 0.44 3.86
C VAL A 33 3.83 0.57 2.38
N VAL A 34 4.36 1.73 2.00
CA VAL A 34 4.55 2.11 0.59
C VAL A 34 6.03 2.20 0.29
N GLY A 35 6.51 1.40 -0.66
CA GLY A 35 7.86 1.50 -1.21
C GLY A 35 7.87 2.23 -2.55
N TYR A 36 8.94 2.97 -2.84
CA TYR A 36 9.19 3.54 -4.16
C TYR A 36 10.23 2.69 -4.89
N TYR A 37 9.90 2.21 -6.09
CA TYR A 37 10.86 1.53 -6.96
C TYR A 37 11.24 2.45 -8.10
N ALA A 38 12.49 2.89 -8.11
CA ALA A 38 13.05 3.68 -9.20
C ALA A 38 13.67 2.75 -10.25
N GLY A 39 13.18 2.80 -11.50
CA GLY A 39 13.59 1.86 -12.57
C GLY A 39 15.10 1.72 -12.73
N GLY A 40 15.84 2.82 -12.65
CA GLY A 40 17.31 2.85 -12.80
C GLY A 40 18.10 2.06 -11.74
N THR A 41 17.45 1.57 -10.67
CA THR A 41 18.10 0.67 -9.71
C THR A 41 18.40 -0.71 -10.29
N ALA A 42 17.71 -1.12 -11.36
CA ALA A 42 17.98 -2.38 -12.08
C ALA A 42 19.41 -2.45 -12.63
N ALA A 43 19.93 -1.34 -13.15
CA ALA A 43 21.31 -1.25 -13.64
C ALA A 43 22.36 -1.41 -12.52
N ARG A 44 21.95 -1.32 -11.25
CA ARG A 44 22.77 -1.55 -10.06
C ARG A 44 22.52 -2.92 -9.43
N GLY A 45 21.78 -3.79 -10.10
CA GLY A 45 21.46 -5.15 -9.64
C GLY A 45 20.30 -5.24 -8.66
N TYR A 46 19.52 -4.16 -8.46
CA TYR A 46 18.29 -4.22 -7.67
C TYR A 46 17.07 -4.14 -8.59
N THR A 47 16.40 -5.27 -8.75
CA THR A 47 15.28 -5.46 -9.65
C THR A 47 13.97 -5.63 -8.88
N PRO A 48 12.79 -5.67 -9.54
CA PRO A 48 11.52 -5.87 -8.87
C PRO A 48 11.43 -7.21 -8.14
N THR A 49 12.24 -8.22 -8.52
CA THR A 49 12.28 -9.49 -7.80
C THR A 49 12.94 -9.37 -6.43
N ASP A 50 13.74 -8.33 -6.20
CA ASP A 50 14.45 -8.06 -4.95
C ASP A 50 13.60 -7.21 -3.97
N ILE A 51 12.40 -6.78 -4.38
CA ILE A 51 11.45 -6.09 -3.51
C ILE A 51 10.92 -7.07 -2.45
N PRO A 52 11.03 -6.74 -1.16
CA PRO A 52 10.47 -7.58 -0.08
C PRO A 52 8.94 -7.43 -0.05
N ALA A 53 8.27 -8.11 -0.98
CA ALA A 53 6.83 -7.99 -1.23
C ALA A 53 5.95 -8.22 0.00
N GLU A 54 6.41 -9.03 0.95
CA GLU A 54 5.61 -9.35 2.15
C GLU A 54 5.71 -8.28 3.24
N ALA A 55 6.70 -7.38 3.12
CA ALA A 55 6.89 -6.27 4.03
C ALA A 55 6.19 -4.99 3.57
N VAL A 56 5.68 -4.93 2.34
CA VAL A 56 5.03 -3.75 1.76
C VAL A 56 3.61 -4.06 1.31
N THR A 57 2.75 -3.04 1.32
CA THR A 57 1.39 -3.16 0.78
C THR A 57 1.24 -2.48 -0.57
N HIS A 58 2.08 -1.47 -0.85
CA HIS A 58 2.09 -0.73 -2.11
C HIS A 58 3.50 -0.56 -2.64
N VAL A 59 3.63 -0.59 -3.97
CA VAL A 59 4.84 -0.21 -4.69
C VAL A 59 4.48 0.91 -5.66
N ASN A 60 5.12 2.06 -5.49
CA ASN A 60 5.04 3.19 -6.39
C ASN A 60 6.21 3.12 -7.39
N TYR A 61 5.91 2.90 -8.67
CA TYR A 61 6.89 3.03 -9.73
C TYR A 61 7.28 4.51 -9.92
N ALA A 62 8.58 4.79 -9.88
CA ALA A 62 9.12 6.15 -9.82
C ALA A 62 10.13 6.38 -10.96
N PHE A 63 9.88 7.26 -11.92
CA PHE A 63 8.65 8.02 -12.16
C PHE A 63 8.29 7.93 -13.64
N ALA A 64 6.99 7.92 -13.96
CA ALA A 64 6.55 8.27 -15.30
C ALA A 64 6.75 9.78 -15.53
N GLY A 65 7.12 10.16 -16.75
CA GLY A 65 7.27 11.54 -17.18
C GLY A 65 5.98 12.14 -17.75
N ILE A 66 6.02 13.44 -17.99
CA ILE A 66 4.99 14.18 -18.72
C ILE A 66 5.65 14.68 -20.01
N ALA A 67 5.10 14.33 -21.17
CA ALA A 67 5.56 14.79 -22.46
C ALA A 67 5.17 16.27 -22.70
N PRO A 68 5.80 16.97 -23.67
CA PRO A 68 5.48 18.38 -23.94
C PRO A 68 4.01 18.65 -24.31
N ASP A 69 3.28 17.64 -24.79
CA ASP A 69 1.85 17.71 -25.11
C ASP A 69 0.94 17.37 -23.91
N GLY A 70 1.51 17.19 -22.72
CA GLY A 70 0.79 16.86 -21.48
C GLY A 70 0.44 15.37 -21.32
N THR A 71 0.88 14.50 -22.24
CA THR A 71 0.64 13.06 -22.12
C THR A 71 1.64 12.36 -21.20
N LEU A 72 1.31 11.16 -20.72
CA LEU A 72 2.23 10.36 -19.94
C LEU A 72 3.32 9.75 -20.82
N ALA A 73 4.55 9.79 -20.34
CA ALA A 73 5.71 9.23 -21.02
C ALA A 73 6.51 8.29 -20.13
N TYR A 74 7.10 7.26 -20.75
CA TYR A 74 8.23 6.55 -20.17
C TYR A 74 9.46 7.46 -20.22
N ARG A 75 10.22 7.53 -19.13
CA ARG A 75 11.37 8.44 -19.03
C ARG A 75 12.61 7.85 -19.67
N ASP A 76 12.73 6.54 -19.63
CA ASP A 76 13.83 5.78 -20.19
C ASP A 76 13.26 4.45 -20.69
N ARG A 77 13.10 4.29 -22.00
CA ARG A 77 12.47 3.09 -22.57
C ARG A 77 13.31 1.84 -22.36
N CYS A 78 14.63 1.95 -22.33
CA CYS A 78 15.53 0.83 -22.05
C CYS A 78 15.29 0.29 -20.63
N ILE A 79 15.16 1.19 -19.65
CA ILE A 79 14.91 0.82 -18.26
C ILE A 79 13.45 0.45 -17.99
N ASP A 80 12.51 1.22 -18.53
CA ASP A 80 11.08 1.10 -18.24
C ASP A 80 10.47 -0.13 -18.93
N LEU A 81 10.88 -0.37 -20.18
CA LEU A 81 10.28 -1.36 -21.10
C LEU A 81 11.26 -2.43 -21.60
N GLY A 82 12.55 -2.32 -21.31
CA GLY A 82 13.57 -3.20 -21.91
C GLY A 82 13.84 -2.86 -23.38
N GLU A 83 13.37 -1.71 -23.86
CA GLU A 83 13.47 -1.29 -25.25
C GLU A 83 14.60 -0.27 -25.43
N CYS A 84 15.82 -0.77 -25.57
CA CYS A 84 17.03 0.05 -25.63
C CYS A 84 17.32 0.57 -27.04
N ALA A 85 17.73 1.83 -27.14
CA ALA A 85 18.17 2.42 -28.39
C ALA A 85 19.55 1.87 -28.81
N ALA A 86 19.93 2.05 -30.08
CA ALA A 86 21.25 1.66 -30.55
C ALA A 86 22.35 2.40 -29.78
N GLY A 87 23.29 1.65 -29.21
CA GLY A 87 24.40 2.19 -28.42
C GLY A 87 24.13 2.34 -26.92
N GLU A 88 22.93 1.98 -26.45
CA GLU A 88 22.65 1.81 -25.02
C GLU A 88 23.00 0.39 -24.57
N GLU A 89 23.61 0.27 -23.39
CA GLU A 89 23.94 -1.02 -22.79
C GLU A 89 22.71 -1.57 -22.02
N PRO A 90 22.09 -2.66 -22.48
CA PRO A 90 20.94 -3.23 -21.81
C PRO A 90 21.34 -3.88 -20.48
N VAL A 91 20.44 -3.80 -19.50
CA VAL A 91 20.57 -4.63 -18.30
C VAL A 91 20.37 -6.10 -18.72
N ALA A 92 21.32 -6.98 -18.38
CA ALA A 92 21.29 -8.37 -18.85
C ALA A 92 20.03 -9.11 -18.35
N GLY A 93 19.30 -9.73 -19.28
CA GLY A 93 18.06 -10.47 -18.97
C GLY A 93 16.90 -9.59 -18.49
N TRP A 94 16.97 -8.28 -18.71
CA TRP A 94 15.97 -7.31 -18.26
C TRP A 94 14.90 -7.04 -19.31
N GLU A 95 13.64 -7.27 -18.96
CA GLU A 95 12.47 -6.99 -19.81
C GLU A 95 11.79 -5.66 -19.48
N GLY A 96 12.46 -4.81 -18.70
CA GLY A 96 11.89 -3.53 -18.24
C GLY A 96 11.24 -3.61 -16.87
N ALA A 97 11.21 -2.44 -16.20
CA ALA A 97 10.60 -2.29 -14.88
C ALA A 97 9.11 -2.64 -14.88
N VAL A 98 8.39 -2.32 -15.96
CA VAL A 98 6.96 -2.61 -16.09
C VAL A 98 6.70 -4.13 -16.10
N ALA A 99 7.48 -4.89 -16.86
CA ALA A 99 7.36 -6.35 -16.90
C ALA A 99 7.68 -6.97 -15.53
N GLY A 100 8.80 -6.56 -14.91
CA GLY A 100 9.19 -7.06 -13.60
C GLY A 100 8.16 -6.75 -12.50
N LEU A 101 7.58 -5.55 -12.47
CA LEU A 101 6.55 -5.18 -11.50
C LEU A 101 5.22 -5.89 -11.76
N ARG A 102 4.85 -6.15 -13.03
CA ARG A 102 3.71 -7.02 -13.36
C ARG A 102 3.93 -8.43 -12.81
N ALA A 103 5.09 -9.01 -13.05
CA ALA A 103 5.43 -10.35 -12.56
C ALA A 103 5.46 -10.42 -11.01
N LEU A 104 5.96 -9.38 -10.35
CA LEU A 104 5.91 -9.25 -8.88
C LEU A 104 4.46 -9.28 -8.38
N LYS A 105 3.58 -8.43 -8.95
CA LYS A 105 2.17 -8.37 -8.56
C LYS A 105 1.42 -9.69 -8.80
N SER A 106 1.75 -10.41 -9.89
CA SER A 106 1.16 -11.72 -10.16
C SER A 106 1.52 -12.76 -9.10
N ARG A 107 2.75 -12.71 -8.55
CA ARG A 107 3.19 -13.59 -7.45
C ARG A 107 2.66 -13.17 -6.08
N HIS A 108 2.42 -11.86 -5.89
CA HIS A 108 2.02 -11.26 -4.63
C HIS A 108 0.72 -10.44 -4.80
N PRO A 109 -0.46 -11.11 -4.87
CA PRO A 109 -1.72 -10.47 -5.24
C PRO A 109 -2.24 -9.45 -4.22
N HIS A 110 -1.69 -9.41 -2.99
CA HIS A 110 -1.97 -8.35 -2.02
C HIS A 110 -1.35 -7.01 -2.40
N LEU A 111 -0.29 -7.01 -3.22
CA LEU A 111 0.41 -5.79 -3.61
C LEU A 111 -0.43 -4.89 -4.51
N ARG A 112 -0.42 -3.61 -4.18
CA ARG A 112 -0.89 -2.54 -5.06
C ARG A 112 0.30 -1.87 -5.74
N VAL A 113 0.44 -2.13 -7.04
CA VAL A 113 1.42 -1.41 -7.88
C VAL A 113 0.74 -0.19 -8.48
N LEU A 114 1.35 0.98 -8.27
CA LEU A 114 0.90 2.29 -8.75
C LEU A 114 2.04 2.96 -9.52
N VAL A 115 1.71 3.93 -10.36
CA VAL A 115 2.69 4.75 -11.08
C VAL A 115 2.70 6.15 -10.47
N SER A 116 3.87 6.61 -10.02
CA SER A 116 4.08 8.00 -9.63
C SER A 116 4.52 8.80 -10.85
N ILE A 117 3.83 9.91 -11.11
CA ILE A 117 4.09 10.80 -12.25
C ILE A 117 4.86 12.02 -11.73
N GLY A 118 5.94 12.38 -12.43
CA GLY A 118 6.74 13.57 -12.15
C GLY A 118 7.95 13.34 -11.23
N GLY A 119 7.89 13.86 -10.00
CA GLY A 119 9.03 13.91 -9.08
C GLY A 119 9.88 15.18 -9.24
N TRP A 120 10.93 15.35 -8.43
CA TRP A 120 11.69 16.60 -8.32
C TRP A 120 12.06 17.24 -9.68
N GLY A 121 12.64 16.45 -10.59
CA GLY A 121 13.05 16.92 -11.91
C GLY A 121 12.04 16.68 -13.04
N GLY A 122 10.77 16.40 -12.73
CA GLY A 122 9.78 15.96 -13.72
C GLY A 122 8.35 16.44 -13.49
N SER A 123 8.11 17.40 -12.58
CA SER A 123 6.76 17.85 -12.21
C SER A 123 5.97 18.60 -13.31
N GLY A 124 6.62 18.98 -14.42
CA GLY A 124 6.03 19.82 -15.47
C GLY A 124 6.20 21.31 -15.22
#